data_AF-A0A7Y5XZG8-F1
#
_entry.id   AF-A0A7Y5XZG8-F1
#
_cell.length_a   1.000
_cell.length_b   1.000
_cell.length_c   1.000
_cell.angle_alpha   90.00
_cell.angle_beta   90.00
_cell.angle_gamma   90.00
#
_symmetry.space_group_name_H-M   'P 1'
#
loop_
_entity.id
_entity.type
_entity.pdbx_description
1 polymer ?
#
loop_
_entity_poly.entity_id
_entity_poly.type
_entity_poly.pdbx_seq_one_letter_code
_entity_poly.pdbx_strand_id
1 'polypeptide(L)'
;MGEPSDADVILDVVFDRGLLFLVLENLGDRPAHGVRVRFAERFSGVGGTKRIDRLALFRKLEFLAPRKAIEVFLDRSDAYFARGEPTGLTARVTWRTPGGARRAATIVHDLEIYRDLGYIEREVPTGGRPA
;
A
#
# COMPACT_ATOMS: atom_id res chain seq x y z
N MET A 1 -28.78 -3.86 -12.49
CA MET A 1 -27.55 -4.30 -11.80
C MET A 1 -26.57 -4.71 -12.87
N GLY A 2 -25.37 -4.10 -12.91
CA GLY A 2 -24.30 -4.60 -13.77
C GLY A 2 -23.80 -5.94 -13.28
N GLU A 3 -23.13 -6.71 -14.14
CA GLU A 3 -22.52 -7.98 -13.75
C GLU A 3 -21.47 -7.74 -12.64
N PRO A 4 -21.34 -8.65 -11.65
CA PRO A 4 -20.33 -8.51 -10.60
C PRO A 4 -18.94 -8.46 -11.23
N SER A 5 -18.18 -7.41 -10.91
CA SER A 5 -16.81 -7.28 -11.38
C SER A 5 -15.94 -8.37 -10.77
N ASP A 6 -15.03 -8.95 -11.58
CA ASP A 6 -14.04 -9.89 -11.05
C ASP A 6 -13.06 -9.17 -10.11
N ALA A 7 -12.18 -9.92 -9.44
CA ALA A 7 -11.19 -9.33 -8.54
C ALA A 7 -10.27 -8.33 -9.28
N ASP A 8 -10.15 -7.12 -8.74
CA ASP A 8 -9.33 -6.04 -9.26
C ASP A 8 -8.50 -5.44 -8.14
N VAL A 9 -7.21 -5.76 -8.11
CA VAL A 9 -6.34 -5.43 -6.98
C VAL A 9 -5.40 -4.30 -7.34
N ILE A 10 -5.45 -3.24 -6.56
CA ILE A 10 -4.59 -2.07 -6.69
C ILE A 10 -3.74 -1.85 -5.44
N LEU A 11 -2.64 -1.13 -5.62
CA LEU A 11 -1.90 -0.52 -4.53
C LEU A 11 -1.97 1.00 -4.72
N ASP A 12 -2.52 1.70 -3.75
CA ASP A 12 -2.59 3.15 -3.71
C ASP A 12 -1.69 3.75 -2.62
N VAL A 13 -1.43 5.05 -2.72
CA VAL A 13 -0.73 5.84 -1.70
C VAL A 13 -1.66 6.94 -1.20
N VAL A 14 -2.07 6.83 0.06
CA VAL A 14 -2.94 7.80 0.71
C VAL A 14 -2.13 8.73 1.59
N PHE A 15 -2.35 10.03 1.43
CA PHE A 15 -1.90 11.05 2.35
C PHE A 15 -3.08 11.48 3.25
N ASP A 16 -2.97 11.28 4.57
CA ASP A 16 -3.93 11.80 5.56
C ASP A 16 -3.17 12.63 6.59
N ARG A 17 -3.38 13.95 6.55
CA ARG A 17 -2.90 14.91 7.57
C ARG A 17 -1.43 14.69 7.96
N GLY A 18 -0.56 14.63 6.96
CA GLY A 18 0.89 14.48 7.16
C GLY A 18 1.38 13.06 7.27
N LEU A 19 0.51 12.07 7.24
CA LEU A 19 0.86 10.65 7.28
C LEU A 19 0.68 10.03 5.90
N LEU A 20 1.65 9.22 5.49
CA LEU A 20 1.59 8.42 4.27
C LEU A 20 1.20 6.99 4.61
N PHE A 21 0.30 6.43 3.80
CA PHE A 21 -0.14 5.05 3.89
C PHE A 21 -0.05 4.39 2.52
N LEU A 22 0.36 3.12 2.49
CA LEU A 22 0.15 2.26 1.34
C LEU A 22 -1.16 1.51 1.55
N VAL A 23 -2.05 1.55 0.57
CA VAL A 23 -3.36 0.90 0.64
C VAL A 23 -3.43 -0.20 -0.41
N LEU A 24 -3.43 -1.45 0.04
CA LEU A 24 -3.65 -2.61 -0.84
C LEU A 24 -5.14 -2.95 -0.80
N GLU A 25 -5.82 -2.74 -1.92
CA GLU A 25 -7.27 -2.85 -2.00
C GLU A 25 -7.71 -3.76 -3.15
N ASN A 26 -8.76 -4.55 -2.91
CA ASN A 26 -9.52 -5.22 -3.95
C ASN A 26 -10.80 -4.44 -4.25
N LEU A 27 -10.83 -3.74 -5.38
CA LEU A 27 -11.96 -2.95 -5.83
C LEU A 27 -13.10 -3.82 -6.38
N GLY A 28 -12.81 -5.08 -6.72
CA GLY A 28 -13.75 -6.01 -7.34
C GLY A 28 -14.77 -6.60 -6.36
N ASP A 29 -15.82 -7.18 -6.94
CA ASP A 29 -16.91 -7.83 -6.20
C ASP A 29 -16.62 -9.32 -5.89
N ARG A 30 -15.43 -9.79 -6.27
CA ARG A 30 -14.94 -11.15 -6.04
C ARG A 30 -13.59 -11.16 -5.33
N PRO A 31 -13.26 -12.20 -4.55
CA PRO A 31 -12.01 -12.23 -3.81
C PRO A 31 -10.79 -12.41 -4.72
N ALA A 32 -9.67 -11.83 -4.30
CA ALA A 32 -8.37 -12.07 -4.91
C ALA A 32 -7.57 -13.08 -4.08
N HIS A 33 -6.87 -13.98 -4.76
CA HIS A 33 -6.05 -15.01 -4.12
C HIS A 33 -4.56 -14.85 -4.45
N GLY A 34 -3.71 -15.23 -3.48
CA GLY A 34 -2.26 -15.23 -3.64
C GLY A 34 -1.71 -13.88 -4.10
N VAL A 35 -2.20 -12.80 -3.50
CA VAL A 35 -1.83 -11.43 -3.83
C VAL A 35 -0.37 -11.19 -3.47
N ARG A 36 0.38 -10.65 -4.44
CA ARG A 36 1.78 -10.29 -4.26
C ARG A 36 2.04 -8.90 -4.83
N VAL A 37 2.83 -8.12 -4.11
CA VAL A 37 3.29 -6.80 -4.51
C VAL A 37 4.81 -6.83 -4.58
N ARG A 38 5.37 -6.33 -5.68
CA ARG A 38 6.81 -6.14 -5.86
C ARG A 38 7.08 -4.70 -6.21
N PHE A 39 7.88 -4.03 -5.39
CA PHE A 39 8.37 -2.70 -5.67
C PHE A 39 9.67 -2.78 -6.48
N ALA A 40 9.85 -1.88 -7.44
CA ALA A 40 11.13 -1.75 -8.13
C ALA A 40 12.17 -1.08 -7.22
N GLU A 41 11.72 -0.12 -6.42
CA GLU A 41 12.52 0.67 -5.50
C GLU A 41 12.61 -0.01 -4.13
N ARG A 42 13.70 0.27 -3.43
CA ARG A 42 13.90 -0.10 -2.04
C ARG A 42 13.65 1.13 -1.21
N PHE A 43 12.78 1.03 -0.22
CA PHE A 43 12.47 2.17 0.64
C PHE A 43 12.12 1.71 2.05
N SER A 44 12.34 2.62 2.99
CA SER A 44 12.04 2.41 4.40
C SER A 44 10.98 3.40 4.88
N GLY A 45 10.28 3.00 5.93
CA GLY A 45 9.24 3.78 6.59
C GLY A 45 9.35 3.65 8.10
N VAL A 46 8.38 4.21 8.81
CA VAL A 46 8.34 4.24 10.28
C VAL A 46 9.64 4.81 10.84
N GLY A 47 9.97 6.05 10.45
CA GLY A 47 11.22 6.70 10.84
C GLY A 47 12.48 5.99 10.32
N GLY A 48 12.37 5.22 9.23
CA GLY A 48 13.47 4.45 8.65
C GLY A 48 13.74 3.10 9.33
N THR A 49 13.00 2.74 10.37
CA THR A 49 13.22 1.48 11.13
C THR A 49 12.66 0.25 10.43
N LYS A 50 11.76 0.43 9.45
CA LYS A 50 11.08 -0.68 8.78
C LYS A 50 11.30 -0.66 7.27
N ARG A 51 11.74 -1.79 6.72
CA ARG A 51 11.77 -2.04 5.27
C ARG A 51 10.37 -2.33 4.75
N ILE A 52 9.71 -1.29 4.22
CA ILE A 52 8.32 -1.36 3.76
C ILE A 52 8.19 -2.19 2.48
N ASP A 53 9.15 -2.06 1.56
CA ASP A 53 9.21 -2.88 0.32
C ASP A 53 9.24 -4.40 0.59
N ARG A 54 9.57 -4.81 1.83
CA ARG A 54 9.72 -6.20 2.27
C ARG A 54 8.77 -6.59 3.40
N LEU A 55 7.59 -5.98 3.51
CA LEU A 55 6.58 -6.50 4.43
C LEU A 55 6.10 -7.90 4.01
N ALA A 56 5.76 -8.74 5.00
CA ALA A 56 5.26 -10.09 4.74
C ALA A 56 3.92 -10.08 4.00
N LEU A 57 3.09 -9.06 4.26
CA LEU A 57 1.84 -8.77 3.55
C LEU A 57 2.02 -8.82 2.03
N PHE A 58 3.04 -8.14 1.50
CA PHE A 58 3.30 -8.05 0.07
C PHE A 58 3.80 -9.35 -0.57
N ARG A 59 4.18 -10.36 0.23
CA ARG A 59 4.71 -11.63 -0.27
C ARG A 59 3.79 -12.83 -0.08
N LYS A 60 2.92 -12.78 0.93
CA LYS A 60 2.22 -13.96 1.47
C LYS A 60 0.72 -13.72 1.72
N LEU A 61 0.12 -12.70 1.12
CA LEU A 61 -1.31 -12.45 1.28
C LEU A 61 -2.11 -13.46 0.43
N GLU A 62 -2.59 -14.53 1.06
CA GLU A 62 -3.28 -15.62 0.34
C GLU A 62 -4.72 -15.28 -0.05
N PHE A 63 -5.37 -14.36 0.67
CA PHE A 63 -6.76 -13.99 0.45
C PHE A 63 -6.98 -12.51 0.73
N LEU A 64 -7.60 -11.81 -0.22
CA LEU A 64 -8.09 -10.45 -0.07
C LEU A 64 -9.57 -10.43 -0.47
N ALA A 65 -10.44 -10.19 0.50
CA ALA A 65 -11.89 -10.23 0.31
C ALA A 65 -12.37 -9.17 -0.72
N PRO A 66 -13.56 -9.35 -1.32
CA PRO A 66 -14.18 -8.30 -2.11
C PRO A 66 -14.25 -6.99 -1.35
N ARG A 67 -13.98 -5.87 -2.02
CA ARG A 67 -14.08 -4.51 -1.44
C ARG A 67 -13.25 -4.29 -0.17
N LYS A 68 -12.22 -5.10 0.06
CA LYS A 68 -11.38 -5.01 1.26
C LYS A 68 -10.14 -4.19 0.96
N ALA A 69 -9.91 -3.18 1.79
CA ALA A 69 -8.65 -2.45 1.90
C ALA A 69 -7.84 -2.93 3.11
N ILE A 70 -6.52 -3.00 2.93
CA ILE A 70 -5.54 -3.14 4.00
C ILE A 70 -4.63 -1.92 3.93
N GLU A 71 -4.74 -1.07 4.95
CA GLU A 71 -3.90 0.12 5.10
C GLU A 71 -2.63 -0.22 5.86
N VAL A 72 -1.50 0.21 5.31
CA VAL A 72 -0.18 0.05 5.89
C VAL A 72 0.41 1.43 6.10
N PHE A 73 0.66 1.80 7.35
CA PHE A 73 1.40 3.02 7.65
C PHE A 73 2.80 2.95 7.02
N LEU A 74 3.07 3.89 6.13
CA LEU A 74 4.38 4.05 5.51
C LEU A 74 5.26 4.87 6.45
N ASP A 75 4.95 6.16 6.60
CA ASP A 75 5.69 7.06 7.48
C ASP A 75 4.94 8.38 7.69
N ARG A 76 5.50 9.24 8.53
CA ARG A 76 5.20 10.68 8.43
C ARG A 76 5.85 11.22 7.17
N SER A 77 5.12 12.07 6.45
CA SER A 77 5.56 12.67 5.19
C SER A 77 6.87 13.45 5.35
N ASP A 78 6.95 14.36 6.33
CA ASP A 78 8.17 15.12 6.66
C ASP A 78 9.39 14.21 6.87
N ALA A 79 9.24 13.15 7.67
CA ALA A 79 10.30 12.22 8.00
C ALA A 79 10.71 11.37 6.78
N TYR A 80 9.75 10.99 5.94
CA TYR A 80 10.02 10.27 4.69
C TYR A 80 10.85 11.13 3.74
N PHE A 81 10.42 12.37 3.50
CA PHE A 81 11.09 13.28 2.58
C PHE A 81 12.45 13.75 3.11
N ALA A 82 12.57 14.02 4.41
CA ALA A 82 13.84 14.44 5.03
C ALA A 82 14.95 13.38 4.90
N ARG A 83 14.59 12.09 4.78
CA ARG A 83 15.55 11.00 4.56
C ARG A 83 15.95 10.80 3.10
N GLY A 84 15.29 11.48 2.15
CA GLY A 84 15.55 11.27 0.72
C GLY A 84 15.16 9.87 0.24
N GLU A 85 14.12 9.27 0.83
CA GLU A 85 13.54 8.03 0.31
C GLU A 85 12.99 8.25 -1.12
N PRO A 86 12.91 7.20 -1.97
CA PRO A 86 12.40 7.32 -3.33
C PRO A 86 10.98 7.91 -3.37
N THR A 87 10.76 8.93 -4.18
CA THR A 87 9.42 9.52 -4.37
C THR A 87 8.66 8.88 -5.51
N GLY A 88 9.35 8.42 -6.55
CA GLY A 88 8.79 7.52 -7.55
C GLY A 88 8.71 6.10 -7.01
N LEU A 89 7.51 5.56 -6.83
CA LEU A 89 7.28 4.17 -6.40
C LEU A 89 6.57 3.38 -7.50
N THR A 90 7.24 2.37 -8.03
CA THR A 90 6.70 1.45 -9.03
C THR A 90 6.34 0.12 -8.38
N ALA A 91 5.05 -0.17 -8.29
CA ALA A 91 4.52 -1.40 -7.70
C ALA A 91 3.90 -2.31 -8.77
N ARG A 92 4.43 -3.53 -8.90
CA ARG A 92 3.76 -4.60 -9.65
C ARG A 92 2.94 -5.47 -8.71
N VAL A 93 1.62 -5.42 -8.86
CA VAL A 93 0.66 -6.24 -8.14
C VAL A 93 0.29 -7.44 -9.00
N THR A 94 0.25 -8.65 -8.42
CA THR A 94 -0.21 -9.86 -9.10
C THR A 94 -1.14 -10.65 -8.21
N TRP A 95 -2.21 -11.21 -8.77
CA TRP A 95 -3.20 -12.01 -8.05
C TRP A 95 -3.81 -13.09 -8.95
N ARG A 96 -4.60 -13.97 -8.35
CA ARG A 96 -5.49 -14.90 -9.07
C ARG A 96 -6.93 -14.56 -8.77
N THR A 97 -7.78 -14.64 -9.78
CA THR A 97 -9.23 -14.54 -9.61
C THR A 97 -9.79 -15.88 -9.12
N PRO A 98 -11.05 -15.94 -8.65
CA PRO A 98 -11.63 -17.21 -8.18
C PRO A 98 -11.70 -18.28 -9.28
N GLY A 99 -11.81 -17.86 -10.55
CA GLY A 99 -11.76 -18.77 -11.70
C GLY A 99 -10.36 -19.30 -12.03
N GLY A 100 -9.34 -18.96 -11.23
CA GLY A 100 -7.96 -19.42 -11.40
C GLY A 100 -7.13 -18.60 -12.38
N ALA A 101 -7.74 -17.63 -13.08
CA ALA A 101 -7.03 -16.75 -14.01
C ALA A 101 -6.01 -15.87 -13.25
N ARG A 102 -4.80 -15.74 -13.80
CA ARG A 102 -3.77 -14.86 -13.24
C ARG A 102 -3.90 -13.46 -13.82
N ARG A 103 -3.86 -12.45 -12.95
CA ARG A 103 -3.89 -11.03 -13.30
C ARG A 103 -2.68 -10.30 -12.73
N ALA A 104 -2.39 -9.14 -13.32
CA ALA A 104 -1.35 -8.25 -12.85
C ALA A 104 -1.67 -6.81 -13.22
N ALA A 105 -1.26 -5.89 -12.36
CA ALA A 105 -1.26 -4.45 -12.58
C ALA A 105 0.14 -3.90 -12.25
N THR A 106 0.55 -2.85 -12.96
CA THR A 106 1.75 -2.08 -12.60
C THR A 106 1.31 -0.64 -12.39
N ILE A 107 1.56 -0.13 -11.19
CA ILE A 107 1.09 1.17 -10.73
C ILE A 107 2.33 1.98 -10.37
N VAL A 108 2.38 3.21 -10.86
CA VAL A 108 3.46 4.16 -10.58
C VAL A 108 2.86 5.31 -9.80
N HIS A 109 3.43 5.56 -8.62
CA HIS A 109 3.08 6.69 -7.77
C HIS A 109 4.23 7.67 -7.73
N ASP A 110 3.92 8.96 -7.79
CA ASP A 110 4.86 10.03 -7.51
C ASP A 110 4.46 10.71 -6.19
N LEU A 111 5.23 10.45 -5.14
CA LEU A 111 4.99 10.99 -3.81
C LEU A 111 5.41 12.46 -3.70
N GLU A 112 6.15 13.00 -4.68
CA GLU A 112 6.61 14.39 -4.68
C GLU A 112 5.43 15.36 -4.56
N ILE A 113 4.26 15.00 -5.12
CA ILE A 113 3.03 15.80 -5.06
C ILE A 113 2.56 16.09 -3.62
N TYR A 114 3.02 15.31 -2.63
CA TYR A 114 2.66 15.48 -1.22
C TYR A 114 3.64 16.37 -0.44
N ARG A 115 4.79 16.71 -1.01
CA ARG A 115 5.86 17.44 -0.30
C ARG A 115 5.43 18.83 0.17
N ASP A 116 4.69 19.54 -0.67
CA ASP A 116 4.33 20.94 -0.45
C ASP A 116 2.93 21.13 0.14
N LEU A 117 2.23 20.04 0.49
CA LEU A 117 0.92 20.13 1.10
C LEU A 117 1.02 20.61 2.55
N GLY A 118 0.24 21.62 2.91
CA GLY A 118 0.06 22.02 4.31
C GLY A 118 -0.85 21.03 5.05
N TYR A 119 -0.46 20.61 6.26
CA TYR A 119 -1.25 19.69 7.08
C TYR A 119 -1.06 19.96 8.57
N ILE A 120 -2.02 19.51 9.37
CA ILE A 120 -1.93 19.48 10.84
C ILE A 120 -1.27 18.15 11.21
N GLU A 121 -0.15 18.19 11.93
CA GLU A 121 0.55 16.98 12.37
C GLU A 121 -0.37 16.09 13.21
N ARG A 122 -0.46 14.81 12.83
CA ARG A 122 -1.10 13.78 13.64
C ARG A 122 -0.03 12.88 14.26
N GLU A 123 -0.14 12.64 15.55
CA GLU A 123 0.71 11.65 16.23
C GLU A 123 0.37 10.23 15.74
N VAL A 124 1.41 9.46 15.44
CA VAL A 124 1.28 8.03 15.21
C VAL A 124 1.06 7.37 16.57
N PRO A 125 0.00 6.56 16.78
CA PRO A 125 -0.17 5.84 18.03
C PRO A 125 1.07 5.00 18.32
N THR A 126 1.77 5.31 19.41
CA THR A 126 2.85 4.47 19.92
C THR A 126 2.23 3.13 20.30
N GLY A 127 2.61 2.06 19.59
CA GLY A 127 2.12 0.71 19.87
C GLY A 127 2.31 0.39 21.35
N GLY A 128 1.20 0.32 22.09
CA GLY A 128 1.21 0.01 23.50
C GLY A 128 1.83 -1.36 23.72
N ARG A 129 2.88 -1.41 24.54
CA ARG A 129 3.36 -2.66 25.13
C ARG A 129 2.23 -3.15 26.06
N PRO A 130 1.69 -4.37 25.90
CA PRO A 130 0.83 -4.92 26.95
C PRO A 130 1.69 -5.08 28.21
N ALA A 131 1.13 -4.64 29.33
CA ALA A 131 1.67 -4.83 30.67
C ALA A 131 1.80 -6.32 31.02
#